data_AF-A0A7G8FJZ4-F1
#
_entry.id   AF-A0A7G8FJZ4-F1
#
_cell.length_a   1.000
_cell.length_b   1.000
_cell.length_c   1.000
_cell.angle_alpha   90.00
_cell.angle_beta   90.00
_cell.angle_gamma   90.00
#
_symmetry.space_group_name_H-M   'P 1'
#
loop_
_entity.id
_entity.type
_entity.pdbx_description
1 polymer ?
#
loop_
_entity_poly.entity_id
_entity_poly.type
_entity_poly.pdbx_seq_one_letter_code
_entity_poly.pdbx_strand_id
1 'polypeptide(L)'
;MAVVTLLSDFIDGTSMALAEDTDAADLNAFMTANQGRLWASVQQRRRQRQQTIERRGPGTVYFAADAPGAAAVERYLGSDTGSAEEAAALQAMRSAGVEIAPHVGADRERDVLLNGRLKDLTAQAKAKAKGFG
;
A
#
# COMPACT_ATOMS: atom_id res chain seq x y z
N MET A 1 5.53 -9.64 -17.14
CA MET A 1 5.13 -8.23 -16.98
C MET A 1 4.90 -8.02 -15.50
N ALA A 2 5.37 -6.90 -14.96
CA ALA A 2 5.21 -6.61 -13.55
C ALA A 2 3.76 -6.20 -13.25
N VAL A 3 3.29 -6.52 -12.06
CA VAL A 3 1.93 -6.21 -11.59
C VAL A 3 2.04 -5.44 -10.29
N VAL A 4 1.31 -4.34 -10.20
CA VAL A 4 1.17 -3.57 -8.98
C VAL A 4 -0.25 -3.70 -8.44
N THR A 5 -0.38 -4.06 -7.18
CA THR A 5 -1.68 -4.21 -6.51
C THR A 5 -1.79 -3.24 -5.34
N LEU A 6 -2.84 -2.42 -5.32
CA LEU A 6 -3.19 -1.56 -4.19
C LEU A 6 -4.35 -2.19 -3.40
N LEU A 7 -4.10 -2.60 -2.17
CA LEU A 7 -5.13 -2.91 -1.17
C LEU A 7 -5.48 -1.66 -0.37
N SER A 8 -6.76 -1.37 -0.20
CA SER A 8 -7.24 -0.25 0.61
C SER A 8 -8.48 -0.61 1.43
N ASP A 9 -8.48 -0.19 2.69
CA ASP A 9 -9.61 -0.29 3.60
C ASP A 9 -10.38 1.03 3.68
N PHE A 10 -11.69 0.93 3.87
CA PHE A 10 -12.62 2.06 3.86
C PHE A 10 -13.35 2.18 5.19
N ILE A 11 -13.82 3.40 5.49
CA ILE A 11 -14.52 3.67 6.77
C ILE A 11 -15.84 2.92 6.90
N ASP A 12 -16.42 2.45 5.79
CA ASP A 12 -17.65 1.66 5.76
C ASP A 12 -17.42 0.17 6.08
N GLY A 13 -16.19 -0.20 6.49
CA GLY A 13 -15.82 -1.57 6.84
C GLY A 13 -15.50 -2.46 5.64
N THR A 14 -15.56 -1.93 4.42
CA THR A 14 -15.20 -2.67 3.21
C THR A 14 -13.73 -2.47 2.83
N SER A 15 -13.21 -3.39 2.02
CA SER A 15 -11.86 -3.31 1.44
C SER A 15 -11.93 -3.47 -0.08
N MET A 16 -10.92 -2.96 -0.78
CA MET A 16 -10.78 -3.14 -2.23
C MET A 16 -9.32 -3.34 -2.59
N ALA A 17 -9.04 -4.39 -3.38
CA ALA A 17 -7.78 -4.58 -4.08
C ALA A 17 -7.93 -4.15 -5.55
N LEU A 18 -6.95 -3.41 -6.06
CA LEU A 18 -6.85 -3.03 -7.46
C LEU A 18 -5.47 -3.41 -8.00
N ALA A 19 -5.44 -4.32 -8.97
CA ALA A 19 -4.24 -4.67 -9.71
C ALA A 19 -4.20 -3.96 -11.07
N GLU A 20 -3.02 -3.47 -11.46
CA GLU A 20 -2.72 -2.95 -12.79
C GLU A 20 -1.36 -3.49 -13.26
N ASP A 21 -1.24 -3.78 -14.55
CA ASP A 21 0.03 -4.10 -15.17
C ASP A 21 0.93 -2.86 -15.24
N THR A 22 2.24 -3.06 -15.17
CA THR A 22 3.21 -1.97 -15.23
C THR A 22 4.52 -2.40 -15.89
N ASP A 23 5.14 -1.44 -16.58
CA ASP A 23 6.48 -1.55 -17.16
C ASP A 23 7.57 -0.99 -16.22
N ALA A 24 7.19 -0.55 -15.01
CA ALA A 24 8.17 -0.08 -14.03
C ALA A 24 9.13 -1.21 -13.64
N ALA A 25 10.41 -0.87 -13.47
CA ALA A 25 11.45 -1.84 -13.12
C ALA A 25 11.35 -2.36 -11.69
N ASP A 26 10.91 -1.50 -10.76
CA ASP A 26 10.76 -1.78 -9.34
C ASP A 26 9.66 -0.90 -8.71
N LEU A 27 9.35 -1.17 -7.44
CA LEU A 27 8.35 -0.43 -6.69
C LEU A 27 8.68 1.08 -6.57
N ASN A 28 9.95 1.44 -6.39
CA ASN A 28 10.34 2.83 -6.22
C ASN A 28 10.16 3.66 -7.51
N ALA A 29 10.55 3.09 -8.65
CA ALA A 29 10.32 3.65 -9.96
C ALA A 29 8.83 3.80 -10.24
N PHE A 30 8.03 2.78 -9.89
CA PHE A 30 6.58 2.85 -10.01
C PHE A 30 6.01 4.00 -9.16
N MET A 31 6.33 4.04 -7.86
CA MET A 31 5.79 5.01 -6.90
C MET A 31 6.18 6.44 -7.26
N THR A 32 7.38 6.66 -7.78
CA THR A 32 7.86 7.97 -8.21
C THR A 32 7.12 8.46 -9.46
N ALA A 33 6.92 7.58 -10.45
CA ALA A 33 6.28 7.93 -11.72
C ALA A 33 4.75 7.99 -11.65
N ASN A 34 4.12 7.26 -10.73
CA ASN A 34 2.66 7.05 -10.69
C ASN A 34 2.02 7.53 -9.38
N GLN A 35 2.55 8.60 -8.78
CA GLN A 35 2.05 9.14 -7.51
C GLN A 35 0.52 9.37 -7.57
N GLY A 36 -0.22 8.63 -6.74
CA GLY A 36 -1.68 8.75 -6.63
C GLY A 36 -2.50 8.12 -7.77
N ARG A 37 -1.88 7.54 -8.81
CA ARG A 37 -2.60 6.98 -9.97
C ARG A 37 -3.51 5.81 -9.60
N LEU A 38 -2.98 4.79 -8.92
CA LEU A 38 -3.78 3.64 -8.47
C LEU A 38 -4.91 4.06 -7.54
N TRP A 39 -4.65 5.05 -6.68
CA TRP A 39 -5.66 5.58 -5.79
C TRP A 39 -6.80 6.27 -6.56
N ALA A 40 -6.50 7.04 -7.60
CA ALA A 40 -7.52 7.63 -8.46
C ALA A 40 -8.40 6.55 -9.12
N SER A 41 -7.81 5.46 -9.62
CA SER A 41 -8.54 4.31 -10.18
C SER A 41 -9.47 3.66 -9.13
N VAL A 42 -9.00 3.49 -7.88
CA VAL A 42 -9.83 2.98 -6.77
C VAL A 42 -11.00 3.92 -6.47
N GLN A 43 -10.75 5.24 -6.36
CA GLN A 43 -11.80 6.22 -6.13
C GLN A 43 -12.85 6.20 -7.24
N GLN A 44 -12.42 6.11 -8.49
CA GLN A 44 -13.32 6.02 -9.64
C GLN A 44 -14.21 4.78 -9.56
N ARG A 45 -13.64 3.60 -9.32
CA ARG A 45 -14.41 2.34 -9.21
C ARG A 45 -15.43 2.39 -8.07
N ARG A 46 -15.09 3.00 -6.93
CA ARG A 46 -16.01 3.12 -5.79
C ARG A 46 -17.11 4.14 -6.03
N ARG A 47 -16.81 5.28 -6.67
CA ARG A 47 -17.83 6.25 -7.10
C ARG A 47 -18.86 5.61 -8.04
N GLN A 48 -18.41 4.80 -8.99
CA GLN A 48 -19.29 4.06 -9.91
C GLN A 48 -20.22 3.09 -9.18
N ARG A 49 -19.79 2.55 -8.04
CA ARG A 49 -20.57 1.63 -7.19
C ARG A 49 -21.36 2.35 -6.08
N GLN A 50 -21.37 3.69 -6.07
CA GLN A 50 -21.97 4.51 -5.01
C GLN A 50 -21.47 4.15 -3.59
N GLN A 51 -20.20 3.74 -3.49
CA GLN A 51 -19.55 3.38 -2.23
C GLN A 51 -18.73 4.54 -1.67
N THR A 52 -18.43 4.51 -0.36
CA THR A 52 -17.56 5.55 0.24
C THR A 52 -16.19 5.56 -0.43
N ILE A 53 -15.62 6.74 -0.67
CA ILE A 53 -14.23 6.89 -1.11
C ILE A 53 -13.30 7.22 0.05
N GLU A 54 -13.83 7.32 1.26
CA GLU A 54 -13.08 7.66 2.45
C GLU A 54 -12.36 6.43 3.02
N ARG A 55 -11.03 6.48 3.03
CA ARG A 55 -10.18 5.40 3.54
C ARG A 55 -10.11 5.42 5.05
N ARG A 56 -9.98 4.23 5.63
CA ARG A 56 -9.71 4.04 7.06
C ARG A 56 -8.26 4.37 7.42
N GLY A 57 -7.35 4.31 6.45
CA GLY A 57 -5.92 4.59 6.63
C GLY A 57 -5.14 4.47 5.32
N PRO A 58 -3.80 4.53 5.37
CA PRO A 58 -2.98 4.23 4.21
C PRO A 58 -3.26 2.80 3.74
N GLY A 59 -3.21 2.60 2.43
CA GLY A 59 -3.33 1.27 1.86
C GLY A 59 -1.96 0.65 1.69
N THR A 60 -1.94 -0.53 1.09
CA THR A 60 -0.72 -1.31 0.87
C THR A 60 -0.53 -1.53 -0.61
N VAL A 61 0.63 -1.13 -1.13
CA VAL A 61 1.08 -1.50 -2.48
C VAL A 61 1.87 -2.79 -2.37
N TYR A 62 1.56 -3.74 -3.25
CA TYR A 62 2.34 -4.92 -3.54
C TYR A 62 2.86 -4.79 -4.96
N PHE A 63 4.17 -4.91 -5.16
CA PHE A 63 4.79 -4.92 -6.48
C PHE A 63 5.39 -6.30 -6.74
N ALA A 64 4.88 -6.97 -7.76
CA ALA A 64 5.39 -8.25 -8.22
C ALA A 64 6.07 -8.05 -9.58
N ALA A 65 7.35 -8.41 -9.68
CA ALA A 65 8.12 -8.28 -10.92
C ALA A 65 7.70 -9.30 -12.00
N ASP A 66 7.03 -10.39 -11.60
CA ASP A 66 6.64 -11.48 -12.47
C ASP A 66 5.27 -12.09 -12.11
N ALA A 67 4.81 -12.99 -12.99
CA ALA A 67 3.52 -13.65 -12.84
C ALA A 67 3.42 -14.57 -11.60
N PRO A 68 4.46 -15.35 -11.23
CA PRO A 68 4.47 -16.09 -9.97
C PRO A 68 4.28 -15.19 -8.74
N GLY A 69 4.96 -14.04 -8.67
CA GLY A 69 4.80 -13.06 -7.61
C GLY A 69 3.38 -12.50 -7.57
N ALA A 70 2.81 -12.14 -8.74
CA ALA A 70 1.45 -11.62 -8.82
C ALA A 70 0.42 -12.65 -8.33
N ALA A 71 0.56 -13.91 -8.73
CA ALA A 71 -0.30 -15.01 -8.28
C ALA A 71 -0.14 -15.32 -6.78
N ALA A 72 1.01 -15.01 -6.18
CA ALA A 72 1.21 -15.13 -4.73
C ALA A 72 0.49 -13.99 -3.99
N VAL A 73 0.52 -12.77 -4.52
CA VAL A 73 -0.24 -11.62 -3.98
C VAL A 73 -1.74 -11.90 -4.04
N GLU A 74 -2.25 -12.38 -5.17
CA GLU A 74 -3.68 -12.70 -5.32
C GLU A 74 -4.14 -13.75 -4.30
N ARG A 75 -3.36 -14.82 -4.12
CA ARG A 75 -3.63 -15.84 -3.10
C ARG A 75 -3.61 -15.27 -1.69
N TYR A 76 -2.63 -14.43 -1.37
CA TYR A 76 -2.54 -13.80 -0.06
C TYR A 76 -3.77 -12.94 0.23
N LEU A 77 -4.17 -12.08 -0.72
CA LEU A 77 -5.32 -11.19 -0.56
C LEU A 77 -6.67 -11.92 -0.58
N GLY A 78 -6.74 -13.10 -1.18
CA GLY A 78 -7.93 -13.95 -1.21
C GLY A 78 -8.06 -14.91 -0.02
N SER A 79 -7.00 -15.05 0.79
CA SER A 79 -6.96 -16.01 1.89
C SER A 79 -7.65 -15.50 3.17
N ASP A 80 -8.19 -16.43 3.95
CA ASP A 80 -8.72 -16.11 5.28
C ASP A 80 -7.57 -15.70 6.22
N THR A 81 -7.77 -14.62 6.97
CA THR A 81 -6.80 -14.15 7.96
C THR A 81 -6.52 -15.22 9.02
N GLY A 82 -5.25 -15.52 9.25
CA GLY A 82 -4.77 -16.54 10.16
C GLY A 82 -4.76 -17.96 9.57
N SER A 83 -5.16 -18.14 8.31
CA SER A 83 -5.18 -19.46 7.68
C SER A 83 -3.78 -19.95 7.31
N ALA A 84 -3.65 -21.27 7.17
CA ALA A 84 -2.43 -21.89 6.62
C ALA A 84 -2.16 -21.43 5.18
N GLU A 85 -3.22 -21.12 4.42
CA GLU A 85 -3.13 -20.59 3.07
C GLU A 85 -2.53 -19.17 3.07
N GLU A 86 -2.97 -18.31 3.99
CA GLU A 86 -2.37 -16.96 4.16
C GLU A 86 -0.88 -17.06 4.43
N ALA A 87 -0.48 -17.93 5.37
CA ALA A 87 0.92 -18.13 5.72
C ALA A 87 1.76 -18.66 4.54
N ALA A 88 1.23 -19.61 3.78
CA ALA A 88 1.88 -20.15 2.60
C ALA A 88 2.00 -19.11 1.48
N ALA A 89 0.96 -18.32 1.23
CA ALA A 89 0.96 -17.25 0.23
C ALA A 89 1.93 -16.13 0.62
N LEU A 90 1.97 -15.74 1.89
CA LEU A 90 2.94 -14.77 2.41
C LEU A 90 4.37 -15.26 2.23
N GLN A 91 4.63 -16.54 2.48
CA GLN A 91 5.94 -17.13 2.24
C GLN A 91 6.29 -17.14 0.74
N ALA A 92 5.33 -17.46 -0.13
CA ALA A 92 5.52 -17.42 -1.57
C ALA A 92 5.83 -16.01 -2.08
N MET A 93 5.14 -14.98 -1.56
CA MET A 93 5.43 -13.57 -1.88
C MET A 93 6.87 -13.19 -1.50
N ARG A 94 7.32 -13.60 -0.31
CA ARG A 94 8.71 -13.35 0.14
C ARG A 94 9.72 -14.05 -0.77
N SER A 95 9.48 -15.31 -1.10
CA SER A 95 10.35 -16.09 -1.99
C SER A 95 10.39 -15.53 -3.42
N ALA A 96 9.29 -14.94 -3.89
CA ALA A 96 9.20 -14.28 -5.20
C ALA A 96 9.75 -12.84 -5.19
N GLY A 97 10.21 -12.31 -4.06
CA GLY A 97 10.75 -10.95 -3.96
C GLY A 97 9.70 -9.85 -4.14
N VAL A 98 8.44 -10.11 -3.77
CA VAL A 98 7.37 -9.09 -3.83
C VAL A 98 7.71 -7.94 -2.89
N GLU A 99 7.76 -6.73 -3.42
CA GLU A 99 8.01 -5.52 -2.64
C GLU A 99 6.69 -4.97 -2.08
N ILE A 100 6.74 -4.45 -0.85
CA ILE A 100 5.55 -3.96 -0.14
C ILE A 100 5.82 -2.57 0.42
N ALA A 101 4.93 -1.62 0.17
CA ALA A 101 5.01 -0.27 0.74
C ALA A 101 3.63 0.31 1.10
N PRO A 102 3.56 1.22 2.08
CA PRO A 102 2.35 1.97 2.33
C PRO A 102 2.04 2.93 1.16
N HIS A 103 0.79 2.95 0.70
CA HIS A 103 0.26 3.92 -0.25
C HIS A 103 -0.50 5.04 0.45
N VAL A 104 0.07 6.24 0.40
CA VAL A 104 -0.53 7.45 0.93
C VAL A 104 -1.18 8.22 -0.22
N GLY A 105 -2.50 8.09 -0.35
CA GLY A 105 -3.23 8.65 -1.47
C GLY A 105 -3.61 10.11 -1.28
N ALA A 106 -4.05 10.48 -0.07
CA ALA A 106 -4.52 11.83 0.22
C ALA A 106 -3.51 12.64 1.06
N ASP A 107 -3.51 13.96 0.88
CA ASP A 107 -2.67 14.88 1.67
C ASP A 107 -2.90 14.72 3.16
N ARG A 108 -4.15 14.52 3.60
CA ARG A 108 -4.48 14.22 5.00
C ARG A 108 -3.80 12.95 5.53
N GLU A 109 -3.64 11.92 4.71
CA GLU A 109 -2.98 10.67 5.10
C GLU A 109 -1.48 10.88 5.18
N ARG A 110 -0.95 11.73 4.30
CA ARG A 110 0.46 12.15 4.29
C ARG A 110 0.76 12.96 5.54
N ASP A 111 -0.12 13.88 5.90
CA ASP A 111 -0.04 14.63 7.13
C ASP A 111 -0.16 13.72 8.36
N VAL A 112 -1.05 12.73 8.38
CA VAL A 112 -1.10 11.78 9.51
C VAL A 112 0.17 10.93 9.60
N LEU A 113 0.72 10.43 8.49
CA LEU A 113 1.93 9.61 8.50
C LEU A 113 3.23 10.39 8.79
N LEU A 114 3.32 11.63 8.33
CA LEU A 114 4.46 12.51 8.55
C LEU A 114 4.35 13.23 9.91
N ASN A 115 3.20 13.81 10.23
CA ASN A 115 2.99 14.55 11.48
C ASN A 115 2.61 13.66 12.67
N GLY A 116 2.01 12.48 12.45
CA GLY A 116 1.74 11.51 13.52
C GLY A 116 3.02 10.90 14.11
N ARG A 117 4.09 10.79 13.32
CA ARG A 117 5.44 10.42 13.82
C ARG A 117 6.20 11.58 14.48
N LEU A 118 5.80 12.83 14.20
CA LEU A 118 6.42 14.04 14.76
C LEU A 118 5.73 14.54 16.04
N LYS A 119 4.49 14.11 16.32
CA LYS A 119 3.75 14.52 17.54
C LYS A 119 4.33 13.93 18.83
N ASP A 120 5.02 12.78 18.76
CA ASP A 120 5.64 12.14 19.93
C ASP A 120 7.14 12.44 20.09
N LEU A 121 7.73 13.24 19.20
CA LEU A 121 9.04 13.81 19.46
C LEU A 121 8.86 14.97 20.42
N THR A 122 9.01 14.66 21.71
CA THR A 122 9.09 15.66 22.79
C THR A 122 10.04 16.78 22.39
N ALA A 123 9.84 17.99 22.92
CA ALA A 123 10.72 19.14 22.63
C ALA A 123 12.22 18.81 22.84
N GLN A 124 12.50 17.85 23.71
CA GLN A 124 13.84 17.31 24.00
C GLN A 124 14.45 16.51 22.84
N ALA A 125 13.65 15.79 22.04
CA ALA A 125 14.12 15.06 20.87
C ALA A 125 14.35 15.99 19.65
N LYS A 126 13.56 17.07 19.51
CA LYS A 126 13.82 18.14 18.53
C LYS A 126 15.11 18.91 18.84
N ALA A 127 15.46 19.06 20.12
CA ALA A 127 16.71 19.70 20.53
C ALA A 127 17.95 18.83 20.21
N LYS A 128 17.87 17.50 20.38
CA LYS A 128 18.96 16.57 20.01
C LYS A 128 19.22 16.48 18.49
N ALA A 129 18.22 16.72 17.65
CA ALA A 129 18.40 16.70 16.19
C ALA A 129 19.08 17.97 15.63
N LYS A 130 19.11 19.08 16.38
CA LYS A 130 19.86 20.31 16.02
C LYS A 130 21.29 20.34 16.57
N GLY A 131 21.68 19.34 17.36
CA GLY A 131 22.96 19.30 18.06
C GLY A 131 23.70 18.00 17.81
N PHE A 132 24.09 17.76 16.56
CA PHE A 132 25.24 16.92 16.20
C PHE A 132 25.96 17.60 15.03
N GLY A 133 26.82 18.56 15.40
CA GLY A 133 28.18 18.57 14.88
C GLY A 133 29.03 17.62 15.70
#